data_AF-A0A2V6MLW1-F1
#
_entry.id   AF-A0A2V6MLW1-F1
#
_cell.length_a   1.000
_cell.length_b   1.000
_cell.length_c   1.000
_cell.angle_alpha   90.00
_cell.angle_beta   90.00
_cell.angle_gamma   90.00
#
_symmetry.space_group_name_H-M   'P 1'
#
loop_
_entity.id
_entity.type
_entity.pdbx_description
1 polymer ?
#
loop_
_entity_poly.entity_id
_entity_poly.type
_entity_poly.pdbx_seq_one_letter_code
_entity_poly.pdbx_strand_id
1 'polypeptide(L)'
;MERVFGLETEYGITVDGAESVDVVAESIALVRSYTEHGALMKWDYGHEDPHRDARGFRAKELRQDADESAYYEIDKNRPLTFQEIKSDLVLSNGARFYNDHAHPEYSTPECTTLHEIVAQEKAGERILAECARRRNAHLTGGEKVRLYKNNTDFLGHSYG
;
A
#
# COMPACT_ATOMS: atom_id res chain seq x y z
N MET A 1 24.69 16.70 -10.88
CA MET A 1 23.94 15.58 -11.47
C MET A 1 22.59 15.57 -10.77
N GLU A 2 21.55 16.06 -11.41
CA GLU A 2 20.18 16.00 -10.89
C GLU A 2 19.59 14.65 -11.31
N ARG A 3 19.61 13.67 -10.41
CA ARG A 3 18.88 12.41 -10.59
C ARG A 3 17.55 12.54 -9.87
N VAL A 4 16.50 12.08 -10.53
CA VAL A 4 15.20 11.89 -9.90
C VAL A 4 15.19 10.52 -9.24
N PHE A 5 14.69 10.43 -8.01
CA PHE A 5 14.51 9.18 -7.27
C PHE A 5 13.32 9.27 -6.33
N GLY A 6 12.79 8.10 -5.97
CA GLY A 6 11.73 7.91 -4.98
C GLY A 6 12.01 6.65 -4.16
N LEU A 7 11.22 6.46 -3.11
CA LEU A 7 11.20 5.26 -2.27
C LEU A 7 9.78 4.73 -2.21
N GLU A 8 9.68 3.42 -2.21
CA GLU A 8 8.46 2.64 -1.96
C GLU A 8 8.71 1.89 -0.65
N THR A 9 7.72 1.83 0.23
CA THR A 9 7.86 1.18 1.54
C THR A 9 6.56 0.54 1.94
N GLU A 10 6.55 -0.78 1.96
CA GLU A 10 5.49 -1.61 2.51
C GLU A 10 5.64 -1.66 4.03
N TYR A 11 4.52 -1.50 4.74
CA TYR A 11 4.51 -1.60 6.20
C TYR A 11 3.92 -2.95 6.62
N GLY A 12 4.59 -3.62 7.55
CA GLY A 12 3.98 -4.74 8.27
C GLY A 12 2.77 -4.24 9.06
N ILE A 13 1.65 -4.97 9.00
CA ILE A 13 0.42 -4.63 9.71
C ILE A 13 -0.07 -5.81 10.55
N THR A 14 -0.53 -5.53 11.77
CA THR A 14 -1.20 -6.52 12.63
C THR A 14 -2.20 -5.84 13.55
N VAL A 15 -3.01 -6.63 14.24
CA VAL A 15 -4.01 -6.16 15.21
C VAL A 15 -3.76 -6.85 16.54
N ASP A 16 -3.23 -6.12 17.52
CA ASP A 16 -3.07 -6.62 18.88
C ASP A 16 -4.45 -6.95 19.46
N GLY A 17 -4.59 -8.10 20.13
CA GLY A 17 -5.83 -8.52 20.79
C GLY A 17 -6.83 -9.28 19.91
N ALA A 18 -6.55 -9.42 18.61
CA ALA A 18 -7.34 -10.24 17.71
C ALA A 18 -6.83 -11.70 17.69
N GLU A 19 -7.73 -12.69 17.64
CA GLU A 19 -7.37 -14.11 17.52
C GLU A 19 -6.82 -14.47 16.12
N SER A 20 -7.26 -13.74 15.09
CA SER A 20 -6.83 -13.87 13.71
C SER A 20 -6.98 -12.52 13.00
N VAL A 21 -6.15 -12.27 11.99
CA VAL A 21 -6.13 -10.98 11.28
C VAL A 21 -6.20 -11.23 9.77
N ASP A 22 -7.20 -10.66 9.11
CA ASP A 22 -7.22 -10.48 7.65
C ASP A 22 -6.39 -9.23 7.32
N VAL A 23 -5.09 -9.42 7.08
CA VAL A 23 -4.13 -8.32 6.84
C VAL A 23 -4.48 -7.49 5.61
N VAL A 24 -5.08 -8.12 4.59
CA VAL A 24 -5.56 -7.43 3.38
C VAL A 24 -6.72 -6.50 3.76
N ALA A 25 -7.71 -6.99 4.51
CA ALA A 25 -8.81 -6.13 4.97
C ALA A 25 -8.34 -4.98 5.85
N GLU A 26 -7.38 -5.23 6.75
CA GLU A 26 -6.84 -4.18 7.62
C GLU A 26 -6.01 -3.15 6.85
N SER A 27 -5.23 -3.59 5.86
CA SER A 27 -4.50 -2.67 4.97
C SER A 27 -5.47 -1.78 4.19
N ILE A 28 -6.49 -2.36 3.55
CA ILE A 28 -7.56 -1.62 2.86
C ILE A 28 -8.21 -0.60 3.79
N ALA A 29 -8.61 -1.01 5.01
CA ALA A 29 -9.25 -0.14 5.97
C ALA A 29 -8.33 1.00 6.45
N LEU A 30 -7.05 0.70 6.66
CA LEU A 30 -6.04 1.69 7.04
C LEU A 30 -5.87 2.75 5.94
N VAL A 31 -5.64 2.33 4.70
CA VAL A 31 -5.41 3.25 3.57
C VAL A 31 -6.64 4.13 3.34
N ARG A 32 -7.83 3.54 3.32
CA ARG A 32 -9.10 4.27 3.13
C ARG A 32 -9.39 5.28 4.23
N SER A 33 -8.85 5.12 5.44
CA SER A 33 -9.00 6.13 6.50
C SER A 33 -8.40 7.49 6.11
N TYR A 34 -7.47 7.53 5.16
CA TYR A 34 -6.93 8.78 4.63
C TYR A 34 -7.93 9.54 3.74
N THR A 35 -8.96 8.90 3.20
CA THR A 35 -10.01 9.59 2.41
C THR A 35 -10.78 10.62 3.23
N GLU A 36 -10.84 10.45 4.57
CA GLU A 36 -11.36 11.45 5.50
C GLU A 36 -10.57 12.78 5.48
N HIS A 37 -9.31 12.75 5.01
CA HIS A 37 -8.47 13.92 4.79
C HIS A 37 -8.68 14.58 3.42
N GLY A 38 -9.55 14.03 2.57
CA GLY A 38 -9.92 14.59 1.28
C GLY A 38 -9.17 14.04 0.07
N ALA A 39 -8.29 13.05 0.24
CA ALA A 39 -7.73 12.33 -0.91
C ALA A 39 -8.80 11.47 -1.58
N LEU A 40 -8.78 11.45 -2.91
CA LEU A 40 -9.72 10.66 -3.71
C LEU A 40 -9.01 9.42 -4.24
N MET A 41 -9.72 8.28 -4.23
CA MET A 41 -9.25 7.04 -4.87
C MET A 41 -9.39 7.16 -6.39
N LYS A 42 -8.39 7.76 -7.04
CA LYS A 42 -8.45 8.19 -8.45
C LYS A 42 -7.23 7.78 -9.27
N TRP A 43 -6.58 6.69 -8.91
CA TRP A 43 -5.51 6.14 -9.75
C TRP A 43 -6.06 5.64 -11.09
N ASP A 44 -5.38 6.01 -12.18
CA ASP A 44 -5.74 5.59 -13.54
C ASP A 44 -4.84 4.44 -14.00
N TYR A 45 -5.37 3.22 -13.94
CA TYR A 45 -4.71 2.00 -14.39
C TYR A 45 -4.76 1.82 -15.92
N GLY A 46 -5.45 2.68 -16.67
CA GLY A 46 -5.71 2.47 -18.11
C GLY A 46 -4.45 2.40 -18.98
N HIS A 47 -3.33 2.89 -18.46
CA HIS A 47 -2.03 2.86 -19.14
C HIS A 47 -1.05 1.83 -18.56
N GLU A 48 -1.45 1.07 -17.54
CA GLU A 48 -0.63 0.03 -16.93
C GLU A 48 -0.78 -1.30 -17.68
N ASP A 49 0.34 -1.84 -18.13
CA ASP A 49 0.43 -3.16 -18.76
C ASP A 49 1.73 -3.82 -18.27
N PRO A 50 1.70 -4.54 -17.13
CA PRO A 50 2.91 -5.10 -16.51
C PRO A 50 3.63 -6.11 -17.41
N HIS A 51 2.92 -6.68 -18.40
CA HIS A 51 3.50 -7.59 -19.37
C HIS A 51 4.16 -6.89 -20.56
N ARG A 52 3.98 -5.58 -20.71
CA ARG A 52 4.57 -4.79 -21.79
C ARG A 52 5.85 -4.11 -21.32
N ASP A 53 6.97 -4.67 -21.77
CA ASP A 53 8.28 -4.09 -21.54
C ASP A 53 8.38 -2.71 -22.20
N ALA A 54 9.06 -1.77 -21.54
CA ALA A 54 9.29 -0.41 -22.03
C ALA A 54 10.00 -0.36 -23.40
N ARG A 55 10.74 -1.42 -23.78
CA ARG A 55 11.39 -1.59 -25.09
C ARG A 55 10.42 -2.03 -26.20
N GLY A 56 9.14 -2.23 -25.88
CA GLY A 56 8.07 -2.47 -26.85
C GLY A 56 7.74 -3.93 -27.16
N PHE A 57 8.18 -4.87 -26.33
CA PHE A 57 7.88 -6.30 -26.49
C PHE A 57 7.21 -6.90 -25.24
N ARG A 58 6.67 -8.11 -25.36
CA ARG A 58 6.11 -8.88 -24.24
C ARG A 58 6.99 -10.11 -23.99
N ALA A 59 7.67 -10.17 -22.86
CA ALA A 59 8.45 -11.34 -22.48
C ALA A 59 7.50 -12.53 -22.20
N LYS A 60 7.87 -13.74 -22.62
CA LYS A 60 7.02 -14.93 -22.39
C LYS A 60 7.20 -15.44 -20.96
N GLU A 61 8.41 -15.30 -20.45
CA GLU A 61 8.88 -15.78 -19.16
C GLU A 61 8.27 -14.99 -17.99
N LEU A 62 7.83 -13.74 -18.23
CA LEU A 62 7.19 -12.88 -17.23
C LEU A 62 5.66 -13.05 -17.16
N ARG A 63 5.07 -14.04 -17.85
CA ARG A 63 3.61 -14.31 -17.79
C ARG A 63 3.26 -15.33 -16.71
N GLN A 64 3.93 -15.25 -15.57
CA GLN A 64 3.79 -16.21 -14.47
C GLN A 64 2.83 -15.66 -13.41
N ASP A 65 1.65 -15.19 -13.84
CA ASP A 65 0.67 -14.53 -12.97
C ASP A 65 -0.21 -15.54 -12.20
N ALA A 66 0.27 -16.76 -12.00
CA ALA A 66 -0.53 -17.84 -11.41
C ALA A 66 -0.93 -17.51 -9.96
N ASP A 67 0.01 -16.95 -9.19
CA ASP A 67 -0.22 -16.56 -7.80
C ASP A 67 -1.18 -15.35 -7.73
N GLU A 68 -0.95 -14.31 -8.53
CA GLU A 68 -1.86 -13.17 -8.64
C GLU A 68 -3.27 -13.60 -9.06
N SER A 69 -3.38 -14.54 -10.01
CA SER A 69 -4.67 -15.09 -10.43
C SER A 69 -5.39 -15.80 -9.29
N ALA A 70 -4.67 -16.56 -8.47
CA ALA A 70 -5.25 -17.23 -7.31
C ALA A 70 -5.76 -16.22 -6.27
N TYR A 71 -4.99 -15.18 -5.98
CA TYR A 71 -5.42 -14.10 -5.08
C TYR A 71 -6.60 -13.31 -5.64
N TYR A 72 -6.62 -13.05 -6.94
CA TYR A 72 -7.74 -12.41 -7.62
C TYR A 72 -9.05 -13.20 -7.46
N GLU A 73 -9.01 -14.54 -7.58
CA GLU A 73 -10.20 -15.37 -7.34
C GLU A 73 -10.68 -15.32 -5.88
N ILE A 74 -9.77 -15.16 -4.91
CA ILE A 74 -10.13 -14.98 -3.49
C ILE A 74 -10.79 -13.61 -3.30
N ASP A 75 -10.17 -12.56 -3.82
CA ASP A 75 -10.59 -11.16 -3.67
C ASP A 75 -11.92 -10.86 -4.35
N LYS A 76 -12.30 -11.59 -5.41
CA LYS A 76 -13.66 -11.52 -6.01
C LYS A 76 -14.79 -11.78 -5.04
N ASN A 77 -14.53 -12.50 -3.95
CA ASN A 77 -15.54 -12.78 -2.93
C ASN A 77 -15.69 -11.64 -1.92
N ARG A 78 -14.80 -10.64 -1.94
CA ARG A 78 -14.94 -9.43 -1.12
C ARG A 78 -16.06 -8.55 -1.70
N PRO A 79 -16.85 -7.86 -0.85
CA PRO A 79 -17.89 -6.94 -1.31
C PRO A 79 -17.30 -5.58 -1.75
N LEU A 80 -16.15 -5.59 -2.43
CA LEU A 80 -15.39 -4.41 -2.85
C LEU A 80 -15.02 -4.54 -4.33
N THR A 81 -15.02 -3.41 -5.04
CA THR A 81 -14.50 -3.33 -6.41
C THR A 81 -12.98 -3.42 -6.43
N PHE A 82 -12.39 -3.70 -7.59
CA PHE A 82 -10.93 -3.72 -7.77
C PHE A 82 -10.27 -2.42 -7.27
N GLN A 83 -10.83 -1.27 -7.62
CA GLN A 83 -10.33 0.04 -7.19
C GLN A 83 -10.41 0.22 -5.67
N GLU A 84 -11.45 -0.31 -5.04
CA GLU A 84 -11.60 -0.25 -3.59
C GLU A 84 -10.65 -1.19 -2.86
N ILE A 85 -10.33 -2.35 -3.45
CA ILE A 85 -9.33 -3.29 -2.91
C ILE A 85 -7.93 -2.69 -3.01
N LYS A 86 -7.58 -2.05 -4.14
CA LYS A 86 -6.29 -1.35 -4.26
C LYS A 86 -6.21 -0.08 -3.43
N SER A 87 -7.34 0.57 -3.14
CA SER A 87 -7.41 1.77 -2.27
C SER A 87 -6.38 2.84 -2.65
N ASP A 88 -6.22 3.09 -3.94
CA ASP A 88 -5.05 3.82 -4.47
C ASP A 88 -5.25 5.34 -4.45
N LEU A 89 -4.50 6.02 -3.60
CA LEU A 89 -4.62 7.44 -3.31
C LEU A 89 -3.39 8.21 -3.81
N VAL A 90 -3.64 9.31 -4.53
CA VAL A 90 -2.63 10.35 -4.76
C VAL A 90 -2.81 11.44 -3.71
N LEU A 91 -1.76 11.69 -2.93
CA LEU A 91 -1.79 12.63 -1.81
C LEU A 91 -1.42 14.05 -2.26
N SER A 92 -1.76 15.05 -1.44
CA SER A 92 -1.48 16.46 -1.74
C SER A 92 0.00 16.82 -1.80
N ASN A 93 0.87 15.99 -1.20
CA ASN A 93 2.33 16.14 -1.31
C ASN A 93 2.92 15.41 -2.53
N GLY A 94 2.09 14.81 -3.39
CA GLY A 94 2.49 14.06 -4.58
C GLY A 94 2.81 12.58 -4.35
N ALA A 95 2.73 12.09 -3.10
CA ALA A 95 2.94 10.68 -2.79
C ALA A 95 1.78 9.81 -3.29
N ARG A 96 2.08 8.53 -3.53
CA ARG A 96 1.08 7.46 -3.68
C ARG A 96 0.93 6.74 -2.34
N PHE A 97 -0.30 6.45 -1.92
CA PHE A 97 -0.60 5.66 -0.73
C PHE A 97 -1.70 4.67 -1.06
N TYR A 98 -1.40 3.37 -1.01
CA TYR A 98 -2.26 2.33 -1.55
C TYR A 98 -2.15 1.03 -0.77
N ASN A 99 -3.10 0.12 -1.01
CA ASN A 99 -2.99 -1.26 -0.54
C ASN A 99 -2.24 -2.06 -1.60
N ASP A 100 -1.01 -2.46 -1.28
CA ASP A 100 -0.30 -3.46 -2.06
C ASP A 100 -0.52 -4.85 -1.49
N HIS A 101 -1.57 -5.50 -2.00
CA HIS A 101 -2.02 -6.82 -1.59
C HIS A 101 -2.33 -6.92 -0.08
N ALA A 102 -1.34 -7.29 0.74
CA ALA A 102 -1.47 -7.48 2.19
C ALA A 102 -0.87 -6.32 3.01
N HIS A 103 -0.24 -5.34 2.36
CA HIS A 103 0.52 -4.30 3.02
C HIS A 103 0.05 -2.90 2.61
N PRO A 104 -0.09 -1.96 3.56
CA PRO A 104 -0.22 -0.55 3.23
C PRO A 104 1.14 -0.03 2.77
N GLU A 105 1.19 0.49 1.55
CA GLU A 105 2.43 0.97 0.95
C GLU A 105 2.39 2.48 0.73
N TYR A 106 3.49 3.13 1.11
CA TYR A 106 3.74 4.54 0.84
C TYR A 106 4.87 4.70 -0.18
N SER A 107 4.55 5.31 -1.33
CA SER A 107 5.53 5.70 -2.34
C SER A 107 5.72 7.21 -2.31
N THR A 108 6.94 7.68 -2.03
CA THR A 108 7.26 9.11 -1.98
C THR A 108 7.01 9.79 -3.33
N PRO A 109 6.72 11.10 -3.38
CA PRO A 109 6.84 11.85 -4.64
C PRO A 109 8.27 11.81 -5.18
N GLU A 110 8.42 12.15 -6.45
CA GLU A 110 9.72 12.30 -7.08
C GLU A 110 10.56 13.38 -6.37
N CYS A 111 11.77 13.01 -5.96
CA CYS A 111 12.72 13.88 -5.28
C CYS A 111 13.99 14.05 -6.13
N THR A 112 14.70 15.16 -5.96
CA THR A 112 15.98 15.43 -6.66
C THR A 112 17.16 15.57 -5.71
N THR A 113 16.89 15.69 -4.41
CA THR A 113 17.90 15.78 -3.36
C THR A 113 17.68 14.74 -2.26
N LEU A 114 18.77 14.34 -1.59
CA LEU A 114 18.67 13.38 -0.48
C LEU A 114 17.89 13.94 0.71
N HIS A 115 17.89 15.27 0.89
CA HIS A 115 17.11 15.89 1.96
C HIS A 115 15.60 15.83 1.68
N GLU A 116 15.19 16.05 0.43
CA GLU A 116 13.79 15.90 0.02
C GLU A 116 13.29 14.48 0.24
N ILE A 117 14.03 13.46 -0.23
CA ILE A 117 13.56 12.07 -0.08
C ILE A 117 13.43 11.66 1.39
N VAL A 118 14.39 12.05 2.24
CA VAL A 118 14.31 11.76 3.68
C VAL A 118 13.12 12.49 4.29
N ALA A 119 12.86 13.75 3.92
CA ALA A 119 11.71 14.49 4.43
C ALA A 119 10.38 13.86 4.01
N GLN A 120 10.26 13.43 2.75
CA GLN A 120 9.04 12.81 2.21
C GLN A 120 8.80 11.42 2.79
N GLU A 121 9.86 10.63 2.94
CA GLU A 121 9.78 9.34 3.60
C GLU A 121 9.30 9.50 5.06
N LYS A 122 9.91 10.42 5.83
CA LYS A 122 9.45 10.70 7.20
C LYS A 122 8.02 11.24 7.24
N ALA A 123 7.57 11.97 6.23
CA ALA A 123 6.18 12.39 6.11
C ALA A 123 5.24 11.19 5.94
N GLY A 124 5.64 10.19 5.14
CA GLY A 124 4.96 8.90 5.02
C GLY A 124 4.73 8.23 6.37
N GLU A 125 5.77 8.09 7.20
CA GLU A 125 5.62 7.53 8.55
C GLU A 125 4.57 8.27 9.40
N ARG A 126 4.50 9.61 9.29
CA ARG A 126 3.51 10.42 10.03
C ARG A 126 2.09 10.23 9.49
N ILE A 127 1.96 10.13 8.17
CA ILE A 127 0.68 9.88 7.50
C ILE A 127 0.12 8.52 7.94
N LEU A 128 0.92 7.46 7.86
CA LEU A 128 0.50 6.13 8.26
C LEU A 128 0.19 6.03 9.76
N ALA A 129 0.97 6.71 10.61
CA ALA A 129 0.69 6.78 12.04
C ALA A 129 -0.66 7.46 12.34
N GLU A 130 -1.00 8.53 11.60
CA GLU A 130 -2.30 9.21 11.73
C GLU A 130 -3.45 8.32 11.23
N CYS A 131 -3.28 7.61 10.11
CA CYS A 131 -4.24 6.59 9.65
C CYS A 131 -4.46 5.49 10.68
N ALA A 132 -3.39 4.96 11.27
CA ALA A 132 -3.48 3.96 12.33
C ALA A 132 -4.21 4.52 13.57
N ARG A 133 -3.96 5.77 13.95
CA ARG A 133 -4.67 6.45 15.04
C ARG A 133 -6.17 6.53 14.77
N ARG A 134 -6.58 6.88 13.54
CA ARG A 134 -7.99 6.96 13.13
C ARG A 134 -8.64 5.59 13.07
N ARG A 135 -7.98 4.61 12.46
CA ARG A 135 -8.46 3.23 12.42
C ARG A 135 -8.70 2.69 13.84
N ASN A 136 -7.76 2.91 14.75
CA ASN A 136 -7.89 2.53 16.15
C ASN A 136 -9.03 3.24 16.90
N ALA A 137 -9.40 4.47 16.52
CA ALA A 137 -10.55 5.15 17.12
C ALA A 137 -11.90 4.51 16.77
N HIS A 138 -11.94 3.68 15.71
CA HIS A 138 -13.14 2.95 15.29
C HIS A 138 -13.18 1.50 15.82
N LEU A 139 -12.13 1.03 16.48
CA LEU A 139 -12.10 -0.29 17.11
C LEU A 139 -12.71 -0.20 18.51
N THR A 140 -13.63 -1.12 18.83
CA THR A 140 -14.41 -1.10 20.08
C THR A 140 -14.07 -2.25 21.04
N GLY A 141 -13.27 -3.24 20.59
CA GLY A 141 -12.95 -4.47 21.33
C GLY A 141 -11.66 -4.45 22.16
N GLY A 142 -11.02 -3.30 22.35
CA GLY A 142 -9.66 -3.23 22.94
C GLY A 142 -8.56 -3.66 21.98
N GLU A 143 -8.93 -4.03 20.76
CA GLU A 143 -8.03 -4.32 19.64
C GLU A 143 -7.25 -3.07 19.22
N LYS A 144 -6.03 -3.28 18.70
CA LYS A 144 -5.19 -2.17 18.26
C LYS A 144 -4.34 -2.52 17.04
N VAL A 145 -4.59 -1.81 15.94
CA VAL A 145 -3.73 -1.82 14.75
C VAL A 145 -2.34 -1.31 15.10
N ARG A 146 -1.33 -2.09 14.71
CA ARG A 146 0.09 -1.76 14.76
C ARG A 146 0.66 -1.79 13.35
N LEU A 147 1.57 -0.85 13.09
CA LEU A 147 2.35 -0.79 11.86
C LEU A 147 3.83 -0.95 12.19
N TYR A 148 4.54 -1.64 11.32
CA TYR A 148 5.97 -1.89 11.42
C TYR A 148 6.63 -1.47 10.12
N LYS A 149 7.62 -0.58 10.23
CA LYS A 149 8.51 -0.24 9.13
C LYS A 149 9.73 -1.15 9.19
N ASN A 150 9.57 -2.35 8.65
CA ASN A 150 10.55 -3.42 8.59
C ASN A 150 10.23 -4.26 7.33
N ASN A 151 10.82 -5.44 7.21
CA ASN A 151 10.68 -6.27 5.99
C ASN A 151 10.29 -7.72 6.29
N THR A 152 9.81 -8.03 7.50
CA THR A 152 9.41 -9.40 7.85
C THR A 152 8.44 -9.43 9.03
N ASP A 153 7.52 -10.39 9.01
CA ASP A 153 6.63 -10.68 10.13
C ASP A 153 7.22 -11.71 11.11
N PHE A 154 8.41 -12.24 10.84
CA PHE A 154 9.04 -13.35 11.56
C PHE A 154 8.26 -14.69 11.52
N LEU A 155 7.25 -14.80 10.65
CA LEU A 155 6.45 -16.01 10.41
C LEU A 155 6.65 -16.58 9.00
N GLY A 156 7.47 -15.93 8.17
CA GLY A 156 7.90 -16.41 6.86
C GLY A 156 7.58 -15.46 5.71
N HIS A 157 6.83 -14.39 5.96
CA HIS A 157 6.58 -13.36 4.96
C HIS A 157 7.69 -12.30 4.99
N SER A 158 7.97 -11.76 3.81
CA SER A 158 8.89 -10.66 3.57
C SER A 158 8.23 -9.66 2.64
N TYR A 159 8.49 -8.37 2.86
CA TYR A 159 7.89 -7.24 2.14
C TYR A 159 8.94 -6.13 1.92
N GLY A 160 8.70 -5.25 0.95
CA GLY A 160 9.63 -4.25 0.42
C GLY A 160 9.84 -3.00 1.27
#